data_AF-D3F9H1-F1
#
_entry.id   AF-D3F9H1-F1
#
_cell.length_a   1.000
_cell.length_b   1.000
_cell.length_c   1.000
_cell.angle_alpha   90.00
_cell.angle_beta   90.00
_cell.angle_gamma   90.00
#
_symmetry.space_group_name_H-M   'P 1'
#
loop_
_entity.id
_entity.type
_entity.pdbx_description
1 polymer ?
#
loop_
_entity_poly.entity_id
_entity_poly.type
_entity_poly.pdbx_seq_one_letter_code
_entity_poly.pdbx_strand_id
1 'polypeptide(L)'
;MRVRAMFRTALTIAALGLAAAAMTAAPASAATRCPATFQVLHDDHIGAMSLPAGAYTVSVNDVSCAAASTLFSRFLEDYDGHLPSPWVANASKRSFTRSGSSTGFSVKLAAYPPAPPTPPTPGSPTVCPATFSVLHNDGIGDVSFPKGAYRTTLLSRGISCQQASTLFSDFLDDADGDLPDGWRVAALSGSARGGVFRNAAGTSFQQQLTTARTGGGGTSTNGSVACGPFRVLHNDHIGSLYLPKGTYDVYTLSADALSCSQATRQFTSFLNAAKVPSPWVIDAATGTFTRGAGSDTGFRVKPATRGTIS
;
A
#
# COMPACT_ATOMS: atom_id res chain seq x y z
N MET A 1 -95.68 19.73 42.94
CA MET A 1 -95.87 19.40 41.51
C MET A 1 -94.51 19.42 40.82
N ARG A 2 -94.22 18.35 40.06
CA ARG A 2 -93.04 18.21 39.18
C ARG A 2 -93.03 19.34 38.14
N VAL A 3 -91.86 19.83 37.73
CA VAL A 3 -91.39 19.85 36.31
C VAL A 3 -89.85 20.04 36.27
N ARG A 4 -89.26 19.33 35.32
CA ARG A 4 -87.86 19.14 34.91
C ARG A 4 -87.22 20.41 34.32
N ALA A 5 -85.89 20.54 34.41
CA ALA A 5 -84.99 20.44 33.24
C ALA A 5 -83.56 20.88 33.56
N MET A 6 -82.62 19.99 33.19
CA MET A 6 -81.34 20.22 32.51
C MET A 6 -80.45 21.39 32.95
N PHE A 7 -79.22 21.10 33.38
CA PHE A 7 -78.03 21.45 32.58
C PHE A 7 -76.85 20.54 32.97
N ARG A 8 -76.29 19.90 31.95
CA ARG A 8 -75.07 19.09 32.00
C ARG A 8 -73.87 20.02 31.97
N THR A 9 -72.91 19.84 32.89
CA THR A 9 -71.52 20.20 32.59
C THR A 9 -70.58 19.22 33.27
N ALA A 10 -69.90 18.42 32.43
CA ALA A 10 -68.81 17.55 32.80
C ALA A 10 -67.55 18.41 33.00
N LEU A 11 -66.81 18.18 34.09
CA LEU A 11 -65.45 18.70 34.26
C LEU A 11 -64.51 17.51 34.47
N THR A 12 -64.03 16.95 33.36
CA THR A 12 -62.88 16.06 33.33
C THR A 12 -61.62 16.89 33.50
N ILE A 13 -60.99 16.81 34.67
CA ILE A 13 -59.64 17.34 34.91
C ILE A 13 -58.65 16.37 34.26
N ALA A 14 -58.09 16.76 33.14
CA ALA A 14 -56.98 16.07 32.49
C ALA A 14 -55.70 16.31 33.32
N ALA A 15 -55.20 15.25 33.95
CA ALA A 15 -53.86 15.24 34.53
C ALA A 15 -52.84 15.28 33.38
N LEU A 16 -52.24 16.45 33.13
CA LEU A 16 -51.01 16.55 32.35
C LEU A 16 -49.88 15.96 33.17
N GLY A 17 -49.60 14.67 32.96
CA GLY A 17 -48.33 14.07 33.36
C GLY A 17 -47.21 14.71 32.55
N LEU A 18 -46.28 15.39 33.23
CA LEU A 18 -44.99 15.79 32.68
C LEU A 18 -44.27 14.54 32.16
N ALA A 19 -44.30 14.33 30.85
CA ALA A 19 -43.37 13.43 30.19
C ALA A 19 -42.01 14.11 30.20
N ALA A 20 -41.17 13.74 31.19
CA ALA A 20 -39.75 14.02 31.12
C ALA A 20 -39.21 13.37 29.84
N ALA A 21 -38.95 14.19 28.83
CA ALA A 21 -38.25 13.78 27.63
C ALA A 21 -36.83 13.38 28.07
N ALA A 22 -36.66 12.11 28.42
CA ALA A 22 -35.37 11.47 28.49
C ALA A 22 -34.80 11.54 27.07
N MET A 23 -34.02 12.58 26.79
CA MET A 23 -33.11 12.59 25.66
C MET A 23 -32.17 11.41 25.87
N THR A 24 -32.53 10.27 25.30
CA THR A 24 -31.64 9.14 25.15
C THR A 24 -30.51 9.64 24.27
N ALA A 25 -29.42 10.09 24.90
CA ALA A 25 -28.17 10.32 24.22
C ALA A 25 -27.88 9.04 23.42
N ALA A 26 -27.88 9.16 22.09
CA ALA A 26 -27.50 8.06 21.23
C ALA A 26 -26.14 7.54 21.74
N PRO A 27 -25.97 6.23 21.93
CA PRO A 27 -24.69 5.69 22.38
C PRO A 27 -23.64 6.17 21.38
N ALA A 28 -22.66 6.94 21.85
CA ALA A 28 -21.52 7.30 21.04
C ALA A 28 -20.89 5.98 20.57
N SER A 29 -20.95 5.71 19.26
CA SER A 29 -20.31 4.55 18.65
C SER A 29 -18.86 4.51 19.14
N ALA A 30 -18.53 3.50 19.94
CA ALA A 30 -17.19 3.38 20.47
C ALA A 30 -16.23 3.19 19.29
N ALA A 31 -15.15 3.96 19.28
CA ALA A 31 -14.14 3.87 18.24
C ALA A 31 -13.64 2.42 18.15
N THR A 32 -13.82 1.81 16.98
CA THR A 32 -13.45 0.42 16.73
C THR A 32 -12.00 0.35 16.31
N ARG A 33 -11.17 -0.45 16.99
CA ARG A 33 -9.78 -0.65 16.60
C ARG A 33 -9.69 -1.60 15.41
N CYS A 34 -8.88 -1.25 14.42
CA CYS A 34 -8.58 -2.11 13.28
C CYS A 34 -7.68 -3.28 13.68
N PRO A 35 -7.94 -4.50 13.15
CA PRO A 35 -7.21 -5.70 13.55
C PRO A 35 -5.75 -5.71 13.05
N ALA A 36 -5.47 -4.99 11.96
CA ALA A 36 -4.13 -4.83 11.40
C ALA A 36 -3.56 -3.45 11.75
N THR A 37 -2.23 -3.37 11.83
CA THR A 37 -1.50 -2.10 11.92
C THR A 37 -1.24 -1.51 10.54
N PHE A 38 -1.16 -0.19 10.46
CA PHE A 38 -0.72 0.56 9.30
C PHE A 38 0.77 0.90 9.44
N GLN A 39 1.60 0.63 8.43
CA GLN A 39 3.02 0.93 8.50
C GLN A 39 3.31 2.29 7.84
N VAL A 40 3.80 3.25 8.63
CA VAL A 40 4.43 4.47 8.11
C VAL A 40 5.90 4.15 7.82
N LEU A 41 6.37 4.46 6.62
CA LEU A 41 7.68 4.03 6.12
C LEU A 41 8.79 5.03 6.47
N HIS A 42 8.47 6.30 6.56
CA HIS A 42 9.41 7.40 6.84
C HIS A 42 8.90 8.25 8.01
N ASP A 43 9.78 9.09 8.56
CA ASP A 43 9.34 10.12 9.49
C ASP A 43 8.58 11.19 8.69
N ASP A 44 7.25 11.09 8.69
CA ASP A 44 6.36 11.94 7.90
C ASP A 44 5.68 13.01 8.75
N HIS A 45 5.05 13.96 8.08
CA HIS A 45 4.21 14.98 8.70
C HIS A 45 2.95 15.27 7.88
N ILE A 46 1.90 15.72 8.56
CA ILE A 46 0.66 16.22 7.96
C ILE A 46 0.34 17.54 8.64
N GLY A 47 0.74 18.65 8.00
CA GLY A 47 0.78 19.97 8.62
C GLY A 47 1.64 19.94 9.89
N ALA A 48 1.06 20.31 11.04
CA ALA A 48 1.75 20.27 12.33
C ALA A 48 1.81 18.87 12.98
N MET A 49 1.20 17.84 12.39
CA MET A 49 1.15 16.49 12.96
C MET A 49 2.41 15.70 12.57
N SER A 50 3.30 15.43 13.53
CA SER A 50 4.45 14.53 13.31
C SER A 50 4.06 13.06 13.48
N LEU A 51 4.45 12.25 12.50
CA LEU A 51 4.18 10.82 12.39
C LEU A 51 5.50 10.06 12.12
N PRO A 52 6.26 9.71 13.18
CA PRO A 52 7.48 8.92 13.01
C PRO A 52 7.25 7.60 12.28
N ALA A 53 8.28 7.11 11.58
CA ALA A 53 8.23 5.80 10.95
C ALA A 53 7.88 4.71 11.98
N GLY A 54 7.00 3.79 11.60
CA GLY A 54 6.59 2.72 12.51
C GLY A 54 5.20 2.15 12.23
N ALA A 55 4.84 1.14 13.01
CA ALA A 55 3.52 0.53 12.95
C ALA A 55 2.53 1.35 13.76
N TYR A 56 1.37 1.67 13.20
CA TYR A 56 0.30 2.42 13.82
C TYR A 56 -0.93 1.56 13.98
N THR A 57 -1.50 1.57 15.18
CA THR A 57 -2.88 1.15 15.39
C THR A 57 -3.82 2.22 14.85
N VAL A 58 -4.79 1.80 14.05
CA VAL A 58 -5.85 2.66 13.52
C VAL A 58 -7.14 2.38 14.29
N SER A 59 -7.77 3.43 14.79
CA SER A 59 -9.08 3.37 15.46
C SER A 59 -10.08 4.20 14.70
N VAL A 60 -11.18 3.60 14.26
CA VAL A 60 -12.18 4.20 13.36
C VAL A 60 -13.48 4.51 14.10
N ASN A 61 -14.19 5.55 13.64
CA ASN A 61 -15.55 5.87 14.01
C ASN A 61 -16.36 6.18 12.75
N ASP A 62 -17.37 5.37 12.45
CA ASP A 62 -18.23 5.48 11.27
C ASP A 62 -17.49 5.49 9.91
N VAL A 63 -16.31 4.86 9.86
CA VAL A 63 -15.51 4.58 8.65
C VAL A 63 -14.95 3.16 8.76
N SER A 64 -14.81 2.46 7.64
CA SER A 64 -14.21 1.11 7.65
C SER A 64 -12.69 1.17 7.82
N CYS A 65 -12.09 0.12 8.39
CA CYS A 65 -10.63 0.03 8.54
C CYS A 65 -9.87 0.15 7.22
N ALA A 66 -10.38 -0.46 6.15
CA ALA A 66 -9.79 -0.34 4.83
C ALA A 66 -9.82 1.11 4.32
N ALA A 67 -10.97 1.79 4.47
CA ALA A 67 -11.10 3.19 4.07
C ALA A 67 -10.20 4.12 4.91
N ALA A 68 -10.11 3.88 6.22
CA ALA A 68 -9.21 4.64 7.10
C ALA A 68 -7.74 4.48 6.69
N SER A 69 -7.29 3.25 6.40
CA SER A 69 -5.91 3.01 5.94
C SER A 69 -5.63 3.70 4.60
N THR A 70 -6.56 3.61 3.62
CA THR A 70 -6.41 4.30 2.33
C THR A 70 -6.35 5.82 2.50
N LEU A 71 -7.22 6.39 3.35
CA LEU A 71 -7.19 7.82 3.67
C LEU A 71 -5.89 8.20 4.37
N PHE A 72 -5.41 7.37 5.30
CA PHE A 72 -4.18 7.65 6.02
C PHE A 72 -2.96 7.64 5.09
N SER A 73 -2.84 6.65 4.18
CA SER A 73 -1.83 6.67 3.11
C SER A 73 -1.88 7.96 2.31
N ARG A 74 -3.07 8.36 1.84
CA ARG A 74 -3.24 9.57 1.03
C ARG A 74 -2.89 10.84 1.80
N PHE A 75 -3.24 10.91 3.08
CA PHE A 75 -2.94 12.10 3.89
C PHE A 75 -1.46 12.22 4.20
N LEU A 76 -0.71 11.11 4.30
CA LEU A 76 0.74 11.13 4.42
C LEU A 76 1.44 11.72 3.16
N GLU A 77 0.80 11.63 1.99
CA GLU A 77 1.27 12.29 0.77
C GLU A 77 1.02 13.80 0.77
N ASP A 78 0.18 14.29 1.68
CA ASP A 78 -0.28 15.68 1.79
C ASP A 78 0.37 16.38 3.01
N TYR A 79 1.65 16.67 2.84
CA TYR A 79 2.53 17.13 3.91
C TYR A 79 2.14 18.51 4.50
N ASP A 80 1.46 19.35 3.71
CA ASP A 80 1.13 20.72 4.12
C ASP A 80 -0.07 20.79 5.10
N GLY A 81 -0.81 19.68 5.27
CA GLY A 81 -1.94 19.56 6.18
C GLY A 81 -3.29 20.06 5.64
N HIS A 82 -3.36 20.48 4.37
CA HIS A 82 -4.60 20.89 3.71
C HIS A 82 -5.33 19.69 3.12
N LEU A 83 -5.87 18.87 4.02
CA LEU A 83 -6.55 17.64 3.61
C LEU A 83 -7.73 17.92 2.66
N PRO A 84 -8.00 16.99 1.71
CA PRO A 84 -9.14 17.11 0.83
C PRO A 84 -10.44 17.28 1.63
N SER A 85 -11.21 18.32 1.30
CA SER A 85 -12.54 18.51 1.88
C SER A 85 -13.38 17.22 1.75
N PRO A 86 -14.09 16.78 2.81
CA PRO A 86 -14.37 17.51 4.05
C PRO A 86 -13.43 17.17 5.22
N TRP A 87 -12.25 16.60 4.98
CA TRP A 87 -11.39 16.09 6.06
C TRP A 87 -10.63 17.19 6.79
N VAL A 88 -10.50 17.03 8.09
CA VAL A 88 -9.76 17.93 8.98
C VAL A 88 -8.84 17.09 9.85
N ALA A 89 -7.55 17.47 9.89
CA ALA A 89 -6.56 16.89 10.78
C ALA A 89 -6.58 17.57 12.15
N ASN A 90 -6.43 16.78 13.21
CA ASN A 90 -6.17 17.27 14.56
C ASN A 90 -4.83 16.72 15.03
N ALA A 91 -3.80 17.57 15.01
CA ALA A 91 -2.42 17.20 15.31
C ALA A 91 -2.24 16.64 16.74
N SER A 92 -2.89 17.24 17.74
CA SER A 92 -2.71 16.83 19.14
C SER A 92 -3.33 15.47 19.44
N LYS A 93 -4.43 15.12 18.75
CA LYS A 93 -5.11 13.83 18.90
C LYS A 93 -4.67 12.79 17.88
N ARG A 94 -3.84 13.16 16.90
CA ARG A 94 -3.49 12.35 15.73
C ARG A 94 -4.73 11.72 15.09
N SER A 95 -5.73 12.56 14.85
CA SER A 95 -7.04 12.14 14.33
C SER A 95 -7.45 12.92 13.10
N PHE A 96 -8.28 12.29 12.28
CA PHE A 96 -8.82 12.82 11.04
C PHE A 96 -10.33 12.67 11.07
N THR A 97 -11.05 13.78 10.94
CA THR A 97 -12.52 13.79 11.03
C THR A 97 -13.09 14.54 9.85
N ARG A 98 -14.27 14.11 9.38
CA ARG A 98 -15.05 14.93 8.45
C ARG A 98 -15.60 16.16 9.19
N SER A 99 -15.46 17.34 8.60
CA SER A 99 -15.98 18.60 9.12
C SER A 99 -17.49 18.48 9.40
N GLY A 100 -17.91 18.92 10.59
CA GLY A 100 -19.30 18.84 11.05
C GLY A 100 -19.79 17.44 11.46
N SER A 101 -18.91 16.44 11.55
CA SER A 101 -19.26 15.06 11.95
C SER A 101 -18.25 14.44 12.91
N SER A 102 -18.66 13.41 13.64
CA SER A 102 -17.77 12.50 14.39
C SER A 102 -17.14 11.42 13.51
N THR A 103 -17.58 11.27 12.25
CA THR A 103 -17.04 10.30 11.29
C THR A 103 -15.55 10.57 11.06
N GLY A 104 -14.72 9.58 11.35
CA GLY A 104 -13.28 9.73 11.22
C GLY A 104 -12.47 8.58 11.79
N PHE A 105 -11.16 8.77 11.85
CA PHE A 105 -10.26 7.79 12.44
C PHE A 105 -9.12 8.48 13.17
N SER A 106 -8.45 7.74 14.04
CA SER A 106 -7.27 8.17 14.77
C SER A 106 -6.17 7.15 14.64
N VAL A 107 -4.93 7.62 14.70
CA VAL A 107 -3.76 6.78 14.58
C VAL A 107 -2.91 6.94 15.83
N LYS A 108 -2.49 5.81 16.38
CA LYS A 108 -1.57 5.78 17.51
C LYS A 108 -0.45 4.83 17.16
N LEU A 109 0.79 5.30 17.31
CA LEU A 109 1.98 4.45 17.18
C LEU A 109 1.76 3.24 18.08
N ALA A 110 1.79 2.05 17.50
CA ALA A 110 1.65 0.82 18.24
C ALA A 110 2.78 0.79 19.26
N ALA A 111 2.44 0.58 20.54
CA ALA A 111 3.47 0.26 21.52
C ALA A 111 4.22 -0.96 20.99
N TYR A 112 5.56 -0.90 21.01
CA TYR A 112 6.40 -2.07 20.72
C TYR A 112 5.78 -3.29 21.42
N PRO A 113 5.55 -4.41 20.72
CA PRO A 113 5.12 -5.63 21.39
C PRO A 113 6.14 -5.97 22.50
N PRO A 114 5.71 -6.61 23.60
CA PRO A 114 6.62 -7.04 24.65
C PRO A 114 7.77 -7.83 24.03
N ALA A 115 8.96 -7.62 24.60
CA ALA A 115 10.24 -8.14 24.10
C ALA A 115 10.12 -9.59 23.58
N PRO A 116 10.73 -9.90 22.43
CA PRO A 116 10.86 -11.27 21.96
C PRO A 116 11.45 -12.16 23.07
N PRO A 117 11.11 -13.46 23.10
CA PRO A 117 11.75 -14.40 24.02
C PRO A 117 13.28 -14.30 23.90
N THR A 118 13.92 -14.41 25.05
CA THR A 118 15.35 -14.33 25.39
C THR A 118 16.35 -14.31 24.22
N PRO A 119 17.30 -13.35 24.17
CA PRO A 119 18.23 -13.19 23.05
C PRO A 119 19.02 -14.47 22.75
N PRO A 120 19.16 -14.87 21.47
CA PRO A 120 20.20 -15.80 21.09
C PRO A 120 21.57 -15.14 21.28
N THR A 121 22.53 -15.97 21.65
CA THR A 121 23.95 -15.68 21.91
C THR A 121 24.59 -14.74 20.87
N PRO A 122 25.53 -13.84 21.27
CA PRO A 122 26.19 -12.90 20.35
C PRO A 122 26.94 -13.60 19.20
N GLY A 123 26.66 -13.21 17.96
CA GLY A 123 27.41 -13.63 16.76
C GLY A 123 26.61 -14.45 15.72
N SER A 124 25.38 -14.85 16.03
CA SER A 124 24.58 -15.65 15.10
C SER A 124 23.80 -14.80 14.09
N PRO A 125 23.87 -15.11 12.79
CA PRO A 125 23.02 -14.49 11.77
C PRO A 125 21.54 -14.59 12.16
N THR A 126 20.80 -13.50 12.01
CA THR A 126 19.36 -13.47 12.31
C THR A 126 18.58 -13.57 11.00
N VAL A 127 17.83 -14.65 10.81
CA VAL A 127 16.98 -14.83 9.63
C VAL A 127 15.68 -14.05 9.82
N CYS A 128 15.32 -13.25 8.83
CA CYS A 128 14.08 -12.50 8.84
C CYS A 128 12.89 -13.44 8.58
N PRO A 129 11.76 -13.27 9.31
CA PRO A 129 10.62 -14.19 9.21
C PRO A 129 9.86 -14.05 7.87
N ALA A 130 9.95 -12.89 7.22
CA ALA A 130 9.34 -12.62 5.92
C ALA A 130 10.34 -12.75 4.78
N THR A 131 9.85 -13.11 3.60
CA THR A 131 10.61 -13.08 2.34
C THR A 131 10.35 -11.79 1.56
N PHE A 132 11.35 -11.31 0.83
CA PHE A 132 11.25 -10.20 -0.12
C PHE A 132 11.03 -10.74 -1.53
N SER A 133 10.02 -10.25 -2.27
CA SER A 133 9.78 -10.71 -3.65
C SER A 133 10.44 -9.78 -4.65
N VAL A 134 11.49 -10.26 -5.32
CA VAL A 134 12.04 -9.58 -6.51
C VAL A 134 11.15 -9.97 -7.69
N LEU A 135 10.58 -8.96 -8.34
CA LEU A 135 9.56 -9.18 -9.38
C LEU A 135 10.17 -9.41 -10.77
N HIS A 136 11.41 -8.97 -10.99
CA HIS A 136 12.12 -9.07 -12.26
C HIS A 136 13.49 -9.72 -12.09
N ASN A 137 14.18 -10.01 -13.20
CA ASN A 137 15.59 -10.35 -13.14
C ASN A 137 16.36 -9.04 -13.06
N ASP A 138 16.68 -8.64 -11.85
CA ASP A 138 17.38 -7.39 -11.55
C ASP A 138 18.87 -7.66 -11.33
N GLY A 139 19.66 -6.59 -11.27
CA GLY A 139 21.10 -6.63 -11.07
C GLY A 139 21.58 -5.39 -10.35
N ILE A 140 22.64 -5.53 -9.58
CA ILE A 140 23.28 -4.45 -8.83
C ILE A 140 24.78 -4.58 -9.08
N GLY A 141 25.33 -3.73 -9.95
CA GLY A 141 26.65 -3.93 -10.52
C GLY A 141 26.75 -5.32 -11.17
N ASP A 142 27.76 -6.10 -10.79
CA ASP A 142 28.00 -7.46 -11.31
C ASP A 142 27.14 -8.56 -10.65
N VAL A 143 26.31 -8.21 -9.65
CA VAL A 143 25.54 -9.21 -8.88
C VAL A 143 24.12 -9.33 -9.41
N SER A 144 23.74 -10.53 -9.85
CA SER A 144 22.39 -10.81 -10.38
C SER A 144 21.40 -11.23 -9.28
N PHE A 145 20.23 -10.59 -9.30
CA PHE A 145 19.06 -10.90 -8.49
C PHE A 145 17.89 -11.31 -9.37
N PRO A 146 17.80 -12.60 -9.77
CA PRO A 146 16.66 -13.14 -10.51
C PRO A 146 15.32 -12.89 -9.84
N LYS A 147 14.25 -12.92 -10.63
CA LYS A 147 12.90 -12.90 -10.09
C LYS A 147 12.68 -14.07 -9.11
N GLY A 148 11.99 -13.79 -8.02
CA GLY A 148 11.59 -14.79 -7.04
C GLY A 148 11.60 -14.26 -5.60
N ALA A 149 11.29 -15.14 -4.67
CA ALA A 149 11.27 -14.81 -3.25
C ALA A 149 12.69 -14.94 -2.67
N TYR A 150 13.13 -13.93 -1.93
CA TYR A 150 14.43 -13.84 -1.27
C TYR A 150 14.24 -13.91 0.23
N ARG A 151 15.12 -14.66 0.89
CA ARG A 151 15.26 -14.68 2.33
C ARG A 151 16.31 -13.65 2.72
N THR A 152 15.91 -12.75 3.61
CA THR A 152 16.81 -11.77 4.21
C THR A 152 17.43 -12.36 5.48
N THR A 153 18.75 -12.25 5.62
CA THR A 153 19.48 -12.62 6.83
C THR A 153 20.34 -11.46 7.29
N LEU A 154 20.14 -11.00 8.52
CA LEU A 154 20.94 -9.95 9.13
C LEU A 154 22.26 -10.57 9.60
N LEU A 155 23.38 -9.99 9.14
CA LEU A 155 24.71 -10.48 9.44
C LEU A 155 25.41 -9.66 10.53
N SER A 156 24.92 -8.44 10.79
CA SER A 156 25.40 -7.57 11.87
C SER A 156 24.25 -7.09 12.76
N ARG A 157 24.62 -6.52 13.91
CA ARG A 157 23.71 -5.66 14.69
C ARG A 157 23.61 -4.28 14.03
N GLY A 158 22.54 -3.53 14.32
CA GLY A 158 22.37 -2.15 13.85
C GLY A 158 21.42 -1.97 12.66
N ILE A 159 20.90 -3.05 12.08
CA ILE A 159 19.86 -3.00 11.05
C ILE A 159 18.77 -4.02 11.35
N SER A 160 17.51 -3.62 11.17
CA SER A 160 16.34 -4.49 11.31
C SER A 160 16.00 -5.20 9.99
N CYS A 161 15.19 -6.26 10.07
CA CYS A 161 14.67 -6.96 8.89
C CYS A 161 13.91 -6.05 7.92
N GLN A 162 13.25 -5.03 8.44
CA GLN A 162 12.53 -4.06 7.65
C GLN A 162 13.51 -3.12 6.93
N GLN A 163 14.46 -2.54 7.67
CA GLN A 163 15.49 -1.67 7.07
C GLN A 163 16.30 -2.41 6.00
N ALA A 164 16.65 -3.68 6.23
CA ALA A 164 17.34 -4.50 5.23
C ALA A 164 16.50 -4.76 3.98
N SER A 165 15.17 -4.93 4.13
CA SER A 165 14.26 -5.08 2.99
C SER A 165 14.08 -3.78 2.20
N THR A 166 14.01 -2.64 2.89
CA THR A 166 13.93 -1.31 2.26
C THR A 166 15.20 -1.02 1.48
N LEU A 167 16.36 -1.13 2.11
CA LEU A 167 17.65 -0.95 1.43
C LEU A 167 17.78 -1.91 0.24
N PHE A 168 17.34 -3.16 0.37
CA PHE A 168 17.38 -4.07 -0.77
C PHE A 168 16.48 -3.62 -1.92
N SER A 169 15.29 -3.10 -1.64
CA SER A 169 14.42 -2.52 -2.68
C SER A 169 15.10 -1.35 -3.36
N ASP A 170 15.64 -0.41 -2.59
CA ASP A 170 16.29 0.79 -3.11
C ASP A 170 17.52 0.43 -3.95
N PHE A 171 18.34 -0.52 -3.47
CA PHE A 171 19.52 -0.96 -4.20
C PHE A 171 19.20 -1.69 -5.50
N LEU A 172 18.04 -2.36 -5.60
CA LEU A 172 17.60 -2.96 -6.87
C LEU A 172 17.24 -1.89 -7.91
N ASP A 173 16.98 -0.65 -7.50
CA ASP A 173 16.80 0.49 -8.40
C ASP A 173 18.14 1.08 -8.88
N ASP A 174 19.25 0.82 -8.17
CA ASP A 174 20.62 1.26 -8.48
C ASP A 174 21.42 0.19 -9.26
N ALA A 175 21.07 0.01 -10.53
CA ALA A 175 21.61 -1.09 -11.35
C ALA A 175 23.13 -1.01 -11.64
N ASP A 176 23.74 0.18 -11.56
CA ASP A 176 25.17 0.39 -11.80
C ASP A 176 26.07 -0.11 -10.67
N GLY A 177 25.50 -0.41 -9.49
CA GLY A 177 26.23 -0.89 -8.32
C GLY A 177 26.86 0.22 -7.48
N ASP A 178 26.62 1.50 -7.80
CA ASP A 178 27.06 2.65 -7.02
C ASP A 178 26.09 2.93 -5.86
N LEU A 179 26.08 2.01 -4.90
CA LEU A 179 25.15 2.07 -3.76
C LEU A 179 25.49 3.24 -2.81
N PRO A 180 24.47 3.90 -2.22
CA PRO A 180 24.63 5.06 -1.36
C PRO A 180 25.41 4.74 -0.08
N ASP A 181 25.93 5.77 0.59
CA ASP A 181 26.51 5.69 1.94
C ASP A 181 27.60 4.62 2.14
N GLY A 182 28.37 4.35 1.07
CA GLY A 182 29.45 3.38 1.09
C GLY A 182 28.97 1.93 1.19
N TRP A 183 27.70 1.66 0.87
CA TRP A 183 27.20 0.30 0.68
C TRP A 183 27.89 -0.35 -0.52
N ARG A 184 28.11 -1.66 -0.42
CA ARG A 184 28.68 -2.50 -1.46
C ARG A 184 27.94 -3.82 -1.45
N VAL A 185 27.78 -4.40 -2.63
CA VAL A 185 27.21 -5.73 -2.80
C VAL A 185 28.28 -6.70 -3.30
N ALA A 186 28.29 -7.91 -2.77
CA ALA A 186 29.09 -9.02 -3.27
C ALA A 186 28.20 -10.23 -3.50
N ALA A 187 28.41 -10.94 -4.62
CA ALA A 187 27.65 -12.14 -4.92
C ALA A 187 27.87 -13.22 -3.84
N LEU A 188 26.83 -13.99 -3.55
CA LEU A 188 26.97 -15.19 -2.72
C LEU A 188 27.86 -16.22 -3.42
N SER A 189 28.73 -16.88 -2.65
CA SER A 189 29.60 -17.94 -3.16
C SER A 189 28.85 -19.25 -3.36
N GLY A 190 29.30 -20.07 -4.32
CA GLY A 190 28.72 -21.40 -4.57
C GLY A 190 27.48 -21.35 -5.45
N SER A 191 26.52 -22.24 -5.21
CA SER A 191 25.28 -22.34 -6.01
C SER A 191 24.14 -21.44 -5.51
N ALA A 192 24.34 -20.73 -4.40
CA ALA A 192 23.34 -19.80 -3.86
C ALA A 192 23.24 -18.55 -4.75
N ARG A 193 22.01 -18.12 -5.06
CA ARG A 193 21.77 -16.90 -5.84
C ARG A 193 21.39 -15.74 -4.93
N GLY A 194 21.99 -14.58 -5.16
CA GLY A 194 21.79 -13.37 -4.37
C GLY A 194 23.11 -12.73 -3.96
N GLY A 195 23.08 -11.89 -2.93
CA GLY A 195 24.23 -11.09 -2.53
C GLY A 195 24.26 -10.75 -1.05
N VAL A 196 25.46 -10.36 -0.61
CA VAL A 196 25.74 -9.80 0.71
C VAL A 196 25.99 -8.32 0.55
N PHE A 197 25.22 -7.53 1.29
CA PHE A 197 25.32 -6.08 1.33
C PHE A 197 26.07 -5.68 2.59
N ARG A 198 27.05 -4.79 2.46
CA ARG A 198 27.83 -4.25 3.60
C ARG A 198 28.15 -2.79 3.39
N ASN A 199 28.18 -2.00 4.45
CA ASN A 199 28.72 -0.65 4.44
C ASN A 199 29.98 -0.51 5.30
N ALA A 200 30.64 0.65 5.20
CA ALA A 200 31.86 0.96 5.95
C ALA A 200 31.67 0.96 7.48
N ALA A 201 30.45 1.17 7.97
CA ALA A 201 30.11 1.13 9.39
C ALA A 201 29.97 -0.32 9.94
N GLY A 202 30.17 -1.34 9.10
CA GLY A 202 30.05 -2.74 9.49
C GLY A 202 28.61 -3.25 9.53
N THR A 203 27.64 -2.45 9.06
CA THR A 203 26.25 -2.89 8.91
C THR A 203 26.15 -3.83 7.71
N SER A 204 25.51 -4.99 7.88
CA SER A 204 25.42 -5.97 6.81
C SER A 204 24.20 -6.88 6.87
N PHE A 205 23.71 -7.23 5.69
CA PHE A 205 22.65 -8.21 5.50
C PHE A 205 22.87 -9.00 4.21
N GLN A 206 22.20 -10.13 4.10
CA GLN A 206 22.25 -11.02 2.95
C GLN A 206 20.85 -11.20 2.38
N GLN A 207 20.76 -11.22 1.06
CA GLN A 207 19.57 -11.62 0.32
C GLN A 207 19.89 -12.90 -0.45
N GLN A 208 19.16 -13.96 -0.18
CA GLN A 208 19.34 -15.24 -0.84
C GLN A 208 18.02 -15.71 -1.45
N LEU A 209 18.03 -16.02 -2.74
CA LEU A 209 16.87 -16.57 -3.43
C LEU A 209 16.44 -17.87 -2.74
N THR A 210 15.20 -17.87 -2.23
CA THR A 210 14.53 -19.08 -1.76
C THR A 210 14.11 -19.88 -2.99
N THR A 211 14.55 -21.13 -3.08
CA THR A 211 14.30 -21.95 -4.25
C THR A 211 12.80 -22.18 -4.46
N ALA A 212 12.22 -21.49 -5.43
CA ALA A 212 11.01 -21.92 -6.14
C ALA A 212 11.18 -21.60 -7.63
N ARG A 213 11.60 -22.60 -8.39
CA ARG A 213 11.42 -22.63 -9.85
C ARG A 213 9.91 -22.69 -10.11
N THR A 214 9.32 -21.61 -10.62
CA THR A 214 8.05 -21.70 -11.35
C THR A 214 7.90 -20.54 -12.33
N GLY A 215 7.65 -20.87 -13.60
CA GLY A 215 7.13 -19.93 -14.60
C GLY A 215 8.09 -19.66 -15.77
N GLY A 216 8.21 -20.64 -16.66
CA GLY A 216 8.78 -20.49 -18.00
C GLY A 216 7.99 -19.48 -18.83
N GLY A 217 8.73 -18.66 -19.58
CA GLY A 217 8.15 -17.67 -20.50
C GLY A 217 7.51 -18.37 -21.69
N GLY A 218 6.21 -18.21 -21.85
CA GLY A 218 5.52 -18.48 -23.11
C GLY A 218 5.67 -17.26 -24.01
N THR A 219 6.47 -17.37 -25.06
CA THR A 219 6.50 -16.43 -26.19
C THR A 219 5.17 -16.49 -26.94
N SER A 220 4.48 -15.35 -27.06
CA SER A 220 3.34 -15.19 -27.97
C SER A 220 3.84 -14.74 -29.35
N THR A 221 3.19 -15.24 -30.39
CA THR A 221 3.62 -15.34 -31.80
C THR A 221 3.94 -14.04 -32.56
N ASN A 222 3.95 -12.87 -31.90
CA ASN A 222 4.11 -11.55 -32.54
C ASN A 222 5.23 -10.69 -31.94
N GLY A 223 6.25 -11.27 -31.28
CA GLY A 223 7.34 -10.51 -30.67
C GLY A 223 7.00 -9.81 -29.34
N SER A 224 5.74 -9.92 -28.90
CA SER A 224 5.27 -9.42 -27.61
C SER A 224 5.69 -10.34 -26.46
N VAL A 225 6.28 -9.79 -25.39
CA VAL A 225 6.72 -10.55 -24.21
C VAL A 225 5.78 -10.31 -23.04
N ALA A 226 5.30 -11.38 -22.40
CA ALA A 226 4.52 -11.29 -21.18
C ALA A 226 5.41 -10.95 -19.97
N CYS A 227 5.03 -9.91 -19.24
CA CYS A 227 5.79 -9.33 -18.13
C CYS A 227 5.39 -9.85 -16.75
N GLY A 228 4.36 -10.69 -16.70
CA GLY A 228 3.78 -11.20 -15.46
C GLY A 228 2.59 -10.37 -14.98
N PRO A 229 1.94 -10.84 -13.90
CA PRO A 229 0.72 -10.21 -13.40
C PRO A 229 1.03 -8.90 -12.67
N PHE A 230 0.32 -7.85 -13.05
CA PHE A 230 0.24 -6.56 -12.38
C PHE A 230 -1.09 -6.43 -11.64
N ARG A 231 -1.10 -5.89 -10.41
CA ARG A 231 -2.34 -5.73 -9.65
C ARG A 231 -2.75 -4.27 -9.58
N VAL A 232 -3.85 -3.95 -10.26
CA VAL A 232 -4.54 -2.67 -10.12
C VAL A 232 -5.37 -2.73 -8.84
N LEU A 233 -5.09 -1.80 -7.91
CA LEU A 233 -5.66 -1.84 -6.55
C LEU A 233 -7.04 -1.19 -6.47
N HIS A 234 -7.35 -0.26 -7.36
CA HIS A 234 -8.60 0.49 -7.39
C HIS A 234 -9.26 0.42 -8.77
N ASN A 235 -10.47 0.95 -8.88
CA ASN A 235 -11.07 1.16 -10.19
C ASN A 235 -10.50 2.47 -10.72
N ASP A 236 -9.53 2.36 -11.61
CA ASP A 236 -8.72 3.50 -12.07
C ASP A 236 -9.06 3.87 -13.52
N HIS A 237 -8.67 5.09 -13.91
CA HIS A 237 -8.77 5.58 -15.29
C HIS A 237 -7.43 6.14 -15.74
N ILE A 238 -7.07 5.89 -17.00
CA ILE A 238 -5.95 6.57 -17.67
C ILE A 238 -6.50 7.20 -18.94
N GLY A 239 -6.78 8.51 -18.89
CA GLY A 239 -7.57 9.16 -19.95
C GLY A 239 -8.93 8.48 -20.12
N SER A 240 -9.21 7.96 -21.32
CA SER A 240 -10.46 7.24 -21.63
C SER A 240 -10.43 5.74 -21.30
N LEU A 241 -9.27 5.16 -20.97
CA LEU A 241 -9.17 3.75 -20.60
C LEU A 241 -9.66 3.56 -19.15
N TYR A 242 -10.64 2.69 -18.96
CA TYR A 242 -11.10 2.25 -17.65
C TYR A 242 -10.45 0.93 -17.25
N LEU A 243 -9.88 0.89 -16.05
CA LEU A 243 -9.18 -0.26 -15.48
C LEU A 243 -9.82 -0.65 -14.14
N PRO A 244 -10.81 -1.56 -14.13
CA PRO A 244 -11.34 -2.14 -12.90
C PRO A 244 -10.23 -2.70 -12.01
N LYS A 245 -10.40 -2.64 -10.68
CA LYS A 245 -9.48 -3.30 -9.75
C LYS A 245 -9.34 -4.79 -10.09
N GLY A 246 -8.13 -5.31 -10.07
CA GLY A 246 -7.90 -6.69 -10.47
C GLY A 246 -6.47 -6.98 -10.89
N THR A 247 -6.25 -8.21 -11.33
CA THR A 247 -4.96 -8.63 -11.89
C THR A 247 -5.00 -8.42 -13.39
N TYR A 248 -3.92 -7.88 -13.94
CA TYR A 248 -3.72 -7.61 -15.35
C TYR A 248 -2.43 -8.27 -15.82
N ASP A 249 -2.44 -8.84 -17.01
CA ASP A 249 -1.24 -9.23 -17.70
C ASP A 249 -0.70 -8.03 -18.48
N VAL A 250 0.56 -7.70 -18.26
CA VAL A 250 1.29 -6.68 -19.01
C VAL A 250 2.10 -7.37 -20.10
N TYR A 251 2.04 -6.87 -21.32
CA TYR A 251 2.78 -7.38 -22.47
C TYR A 251 3.58 -6.23 -23.08
N THR A 252 4.86 -6.41 -23.37
CA THR A 252 5.57 -5.48 -24.26
C THR A 252 5.12 -5.71 -25.69
N LEU A 253 5.10 -4.66 -26.52
CA LEU A 253 4.77 -4.82 -27.95
C LEU A 253 5.95 -5.38 -28.75
N SER A 254 7.17 -5.05 -28.32
CA SER A 254 8.43 -5.59 -28.86
C SER A 254 9.40 -5.87 -27.71
N ALA A 255 10.07 -7.02 -27.75
CA ALA A 255 11.04 -7.44 -26.74
C ALA A 255 12.26 -6.49 -26.64
N ASP A 256 12.64 -5.87 -27.76
CA ASP A 256 13.87 -5.08 -27.87
C ASP A 256 13.64 -3.57 -27.64
N ALA A 257 12.39 -3.10 -27.76
CA ALA A 257 12.06 -1.68 -27.69
C ALA A 257 11.68 -1.21 -26.28
N LEU A 258 11.07 -2.08 -25.48
CA LEU A 258 10.65 -1.78 -24.11
C LEU A 258 10.73 -3.04 -23.25
N SER A 259 11.51 -3.00 -22.17
CA SER A 259 11.59 -4.11 -21.23
C SER A 259 10.34 -4.21 -20.36
N CYS A 260 10.12 -5.38 -19.77
CA CYS A 260 8.97 -5.61 -18.89
C CYS A 260 8.97 -4.74 -17.63
N SER A 261 10.15 -4.43 -17.08
CA SER A 261 10.28 -3.51 -15.94
C SER A 261 9.91 -2.09 -16.36
N GLN A 262 10.39 -1.62 -17.52
CA GLN A 262 10.01 -0.31 -18.06
C GLN A 262 8.51 -0.22 -18.35
N ALA A 263 7.92 -1.24 -18.99
CA ALA A 263 6.48 -1.30 -19.26
C ALA A 263 5.66 -1.19 -17.97
N THR A 264 6.04 -1.95 -16.94
CA THR A 264 5.33 -1.97 -15.66
C THR A 264 5.48 -0.64 -14.90
N ARG A 265 6.68 -0.05 -14.87
CA ARG A 265 6.89 1.28 -14.29
C ARG A 265 6.08 2.36 -14.99
N GLN A 266 6.05 2.35 -16.32
CA GLN A 266 5.23 3.28 -17.09
C GLN A 266 3.74 3.08 -16.78
N PHE A 267 3.28 1.84 -16.68
CA PHE A 267 1.89 1.56 -16.32
C PHE A 267 1.53 2.11 -14.93
N THR A 268 2.37 1.87 -13.91
CA THR A 268 2.21 2.47 -12.58
C THR A 268 2.18 4.00 -12.65
N SER A 269 3.12 4.61 -13.38
CA SER A 269 3.18 6.06 -13.55
C SER A 269 1.90 6.61 -14.20
N PHE A 270 1.34 5.93 -15.20
CA PHE A 270 0.14 6.36 -15.89
C PHE A 270 -1.12 6.21 -15.03
N LEU A 271 -1.20 5.13 -14.24
CA LEU A 271 -2.25 4.94 -13.23
C LEU A 271 -2.23 6.08 -12.21
N ASN A 272 -1.06 6.40 -11.65
CA ASN A 272 -0.93 7.47 -10.65
C ASN A 272 -1.24 8.85 -11.23
N ALA A 273 -0.84 9.11 -12.48
CA ALA A 273 -1.11 10.38 -13.16
C ALA A 273 -2.53 10.49 -13.73
N ALA A 274 -3.29 9.39 -13.77
CA ALA A 274 -4.57 9.24 -14.48
C ALA A 274 -4.55 9.68 -15.96
N LYS A 275 -3.37 9.78 -16.57
CA LYS A 275 -3.15 10.20 -17.96
C LYS A 275 -1.82 9.69 -18.49
N VAL A 276 -1.69 9.64 -19.81
CA VAL A 276 -0.40 9.38 -20.48
C VAL A 276 0.34 10.70 -20.74
N PRO A 277 1.62 10.83 -20.35
CA PRO A 277 2.42 12.01 -20.65
C PRO A 277 2.91 11.98 -22.11
N SER A 278 3.07 13.14 -22.75
CA SER A 278 3.74 13.21 -24.06
C SER A 278 5.15 12.59 -23.99
N PRO A 279 5.61 11.81 -24.99
CA PRO A 279 4.97 11.50 -26.27
C PRO A 279 4.09 10.24 -26.26
N TRP A 280 3.70 9.72 -25.10
CA TRP A 280 2.90 8.51 -25.01
C TRP A 280 1.46 8.72 -25.49
N VAL A 281 0.96 7.73 -26.21
CA VAL A 281 -0.40 7.64 -26.72
C VAL A 281 -1.03 6.37 -26.18
N ILE A 282 -2.31 6.45 -25.84
CA ILE A 282 -3.12 5.32 -25.37
C ILE A 282 -4.20 4.98 -26.39
N ASP A 283 -4.27 3.71 -26.77
CA ASP A 283 -5.44 3.11 -27.40
C ASP A 283 -6.26 2.41 -26.31
N ALA A 284 -7.32 3.10 -25.87
CA ALA A 284 -8.20 2.63 -24.81
C ALA A 284 -9.02 1.39 -25.20
N ALA A 285 -9.25 1.14 -26.49
CA ALA A 285 -10.02 -0.03 -26.91
C ALA A 285 -9.22 -1.33 -26.69
N THR A 286 -7.90 -1.26 -26.82
CA THR A 286 -7.01 -2.43 -26.72
C THR A 286 -6.18 -2.46 -25.45
N GLY A 287 -6.20 -1.39 -24.66
CA GLY A 287 -5.34 -1.22 -23.48
C GLY A 287 -3.88 -1.05 -23.86
N THR A 288 -3.59 -0.47 -25.02
CA THR A 288 -2.24 -0.37 -25.59
C THR A 288 -1.67 1.03 -25.39
N PHE A 289 -0.41 1.10 -24.96
CA PHE A 289 0.35 2.31 -24.72
C PHE A 289 1.57 2.32 -25.62
N THR A 290 1.74 3.37 -26.43
CA THR A 290 2.86 3.48 -27.38
C THR A 290 3.56 4.83 -27.23
N ARG A 291 4.88 4.85 -27.38
CA ARG A 291 5.69 6.06 -27.35
C ARG A 291 5.66 6.72 -28.72
N GLY A 292 4.64 7.53 -28.97
CA GLY A 292 4.27 8.06 -30.28
C GLY A 292 3.26 7.16 -31.00
N ALA A 293 2.38 7.76 -31.80
CA ALA A 293 1.36 7.01 -32.54
C ALA A 293 2.00 6.02 -33.52
N GLY A 294 1.62 4.74 -33.42
CA GLY A 294 2.12 3.67 -34.30
C GLY A 294 3.53 3.18 -33.99
N SER A 295 4.11 3.53 -32.84
CA SER A 295 5.43 3.06 -32.40
C SER A 295 5.38 1.64 -31.85
N ASP A 296 6.39 0.83 -32.18
CA ASP A 296 6.62 -0.50 -31.58
C ASP A 296 7.18 -0.42 -30.16
N THR A 297 7.60 0.78 -29.72
CA THR A 297 8.02 1.04 -28.34
C THR A 297 6.78 1.25 -27.49
N GLY A 298 6.29 0.17 -26.89
CA GLY A 298 5.06 0.21 -26.12
C GLY A 298 4.78 -1.05 -25.33
N PHE A 299 3.66 -1.02 -24.62
CA PHE A 299 3.14 -2.15 -23.89
C PHE A 299 1.62 -2.17 -23.94
N ARG A 300 1.03 -3.32 -23.66
CA ARG A 300 -0.41 -3.54 -23.59
C ARG A 300 -0.77 -4.17 -22.26
N VAL A 301 -1.88 -3.75 -21.69
CA VAL A 301 -2.43 -4.34 -20.47
C VAL A 301 -3.74 -5.02 -20.77
N LYS A 302 -3.93 -6.22 -20.23
CA LYS A 302 -5.19 -6.99 -20.36
C LYS A 302 -5.59 -7.52 -19.00
N PRO A 303 -6.88 -7.59 -18.66
CA PRO A 303 -7.31 -8.32 -17.48
C PRO A 303 -6.77 -9.76 -17.54
N ALA A 304 -6.14 -10.21 -16.46
CA ALA A 304 -5.65 -11.57 -16.38
C ALA A 304 -6.84 -12.52 -16.41
N THR A 305 -6.91 -13.37 -17.43
CA THR A 305 -7.90 -14.44 -17.50
C THR A 305 -7.67 -15.38 -16.33
N ARG A 306 -8.54 -15.33 -15.32
CA ARG A 306 -8.64 -16.44 -14.35
C ARG A 306 -9.01 -17.67 -15.16
N GLY A 307 -8.13 -18.67 -15.17
CA GLY A 307 -8.53 -20.00 -15.64
C GLY A 307 -9.77 -20.41 -14.87
N THR A 308 -10.90 -20.50 -15.56
CA THR A 308 -12.06 -21.23 -15.05
C THR A 308 -11.59 -22.66 -14.84
N ILE A 309 -11.40 -23.04 -13.59
CA ILE A 309 -11.34 -24.44 -13.21
C ILE A 309 -12.78 -24.93 -13.38
N SER A 310 -13.05 -25.59 -14.50
CA SER A 310 -14.25 -26.41 -14.69
C SER A 310 -14.17 -27.67 -13.84
#